data_AF-A0A658KDZ0-F1
#
_entry.id   AF-A0A658KDZ0-F1
#
_cell.length_a   1.000
_cell.length_b   1.000
_cell.length_c   1.000
_cell.angle_alpha   90.00
_cell.angle_beta   90.00
_cell.angle_gamma   90.00
#
_symmetry.space_group_name_H-M   'P 1'
#
loop_
_entity.id
_entity.type
_entity.pdbx_description
1 polymer ?
#
loop_
_entity_poly.entity_id
_entity_poly.type
_entity_poly.pdbx_seq_one_letter_code
_entity_poly.pdbx_strand_id
1 'polypeptide(L)' 'MFGMTHETFLLVDALVTIVGLVLLITTFKVHPFVALTLAAGFLGLTSGMPVEKVMKSFQDGFGGVLGFVG' A
#
# COMPACT_ATOMS: atom_id res chain seq x y z
N MET A 1 -7.38 -22.21 8.48
CA MET A 1 -5.90 -22.24 8.62
C MET A 1 -5.42 -20.81 8.33
N PHE A 2 -5.37 -19.85 9.25
CA PHE A 2 -4.72 -19.73 10.55
C PHE A 2 -5.69 -19.07 11.56
N GLY A 3 -5.60 -19.39 12.86
CA GLY A 3 -6.38 -18.76 13.93
C GLY A 3 -5.93 -17.34 14.28
N MET A 4 -5.71 -16.48 13.28
CA MET A 4 -5.35 -15.07 13.45
C MET A 4 -6.59 -14.19 13.40
N THR A 5 -6.66 -13.19 14.29
CA THR A 5 -7.68 -12.14 14.22
C THR A 5 -7.52 -11.32 12.93
N HIS A 6 -8.63 -10.82 12.39
CA HIS A 6 -8.65 -10.04 11.14
C HIS A 6 -7.67 -8.85 11.17
N GLU A 7 -7.51 -8.23 12.33
CA GLU A 7 -6.54 -7.14 12.56
C GLU A 7 -5.09 -7.60 12.35
N THR A 8 -4.75 -8.80 12.81
CA THR A 8 -3.39 -9.35 12.66
C THR A 8 -3.09 -9.63 11.19
N PHE A 9 -4.08 -10.12 10.45
CA PHE A 9 -3.94 -10.32 9.00
C PHE A 9 -3.66 -9.00 8.27
N LEU A 10 -4.43 -7.95 8.56
CA LEU A 10 -4.22 -6.63 7.96
C LEU A 10 -2.85 -6.04 8.31
N LEU A 11 -2.39 -6.22 9.55
CA LEU A 11 -1.05 -5.77 9.96
C LEU A 11 0.05 -6.50 9.21
N VAL A 12 -0.05 -7.84 9.08
CA VAL A 12 0.93 -8.64 8.34
C VAL A 12 0.92 -8.26 6.86
N ASP A 13 -0.25 -8.09 6.25
CA ASP A 13 -0.43 -7.72 4.86
C ASP A 13 0.15 -6.33 4.55
N ALA A 14 -0.06 -5.36 5.45
CA ALA A 14 0.57 -4.05 5.39
C ALA A 14 2.10 -4.15 5.46
N LEU A 15 2.63 -4.98 6.37
CA LEU A 15 4.06 -5.19 6.55
C LEU A 15 4.70 -5.80 5.29
N VAL A 16 4.05 -6.82 4.70
CA VAL A 16 4.47 -7.44 3.43
C VAL A 16 4.46 -6.41 2.30
N THR A 17 3.42 -5.58 2.22
CA THR A 17 3.32 -4.52 1.21
C THR A 17 4.46 -3.51 1.34
N ILE A 18 4.77 -3.05 2.55
CA ILE A 18 5.86 -2.08 2.78
C ILE A 18 7.20 -2.68 2.38
N VAL A 19 7.48 -3.93 2.77
CA VAL A 19 8.73 -4.61 2.38
C VAL A 19 8.79 -4.74 0.85
N GLY A 20 7.69 -5.14 0.20
CA GLY A 20 7.58 -5.23 -1.25
C GLY A 20 7.84 -3.88 -1.94
N LEU A 21 7.25 -2.80 -1.44
CA LEU A 21 7.46 -1.44 -1.92
C LEU A 21 8.94 -1.04 -1.84
N VAL A 22 9.56 -1.24 -0.67
CA VAL A 22 10.98 -0.91 -0.47
C VAL A 22 11.82 -1.68 -1.47
N LEU A 23 11.61 -3.00 -1.61
CA LEU A 23 12.35 -3.82 -2.57
C LEU A 23 12.13 -3.39 -4.04
N LEU A 24 10.90 -3.00 -4.41
CA LEU A 24 10.60 -2.47 -5.74
C LEU A 24 11.41 -1.20 -6.05
N ILE A 25 11.55 -0.31 -5.07
CA ILE A 25 12.27 0.95 -5.22
C ILE A 25 13.79 0.71 -5.16
N THR A 26 14.27 -0.02 -4.15
CA THR A 26 15.70 -0.17 -3.88
C THR A 26 16.38 -1.19 -4.79
N THR A 27 15.71 -2.31 -5.07
CA THR A 27 16.31 -3.44 -5.81
C THR A 27 15.94 -3.39 -7.28
N PHE A 28 14.65 -3.22 -7.60
CA PHE A 28 14.18 -3.17 -8.99
C PHE A 28 14.31 -1.78 -9.63
N LYS A 29 14.72 -0.76 -8.86
CA LYS A 29 14.93 0.63 -9.31
C LYS A 29 13.71 1.18 -10.04
N VAL A 30 12.51 0.72 -9.66
CA VAL A 30 11.25 1.23 -10.21
C VAL A 30 11.05 2.66 -9.71
N HIS A 31 10.53 3.52 -10.58
CA HIS A 31 10.25 4.91 -10.22
C HIS A 31 9.33 4.95 -8.98
N PRO A 32 9.66 5.74 -7.93
CA PRO A 32 8.95 5.71 -6.65
C PRO A 32 7.43 5.85 -6.79
N PHE A 33 6.98 6.73 -7.70
CA PHE A 33 5.56 6.91 -8.00
C PHE A 33 4.85 5.63 -8.47
N VAL A 34 5.49 4.87 -9.36
CA VAL A 34 4.91 3.62 -9.90
C VAL A 34 4.91 2.54 -8.82
N ALA A 35 6.00 2.42 -8.07
CA ALA A 35 6.10 1.47 -6.98
C ALA A 35 5.04 1.74 -5.88
N LEU A 36 4.84 3.01 -5.51
CA LEU A 36 3.81 3.43 -4.55
C LEU A 36 2.39 3.13 -5.04
N THR A 37 2.11 3.41 -6.31
CA THR A 37 0.80 3.13 -6.92
C THR A 37 0.49 1.63 -6.89
N LEU A 38 1.47 0.79 -7.26
CA LEU A 38 1.32 -0.66 -7.24
C LEU A 38 1.15 -1.20 -5.81
N ALA A 39 1.95 -0.72 -4.86
CA ALA A 39 1.87 -1.16 -3.47
C ALA A 39 0.53 -0.77 -2.81
N ALA A 40 0.04 0.45 -3.03
CA ALA A 40 -1.23 0.89 -2.51
C ALA A 40 -2.42 0.16 -3.16
N GLY A 41 -2.35 -0.09 -4.48
CA GLY A 41 -3.33 -0.92 -5.18
C GLY A 41 -3.34 -2.35 -4.66
N PHE A 42 -2.16 -2.95 -4.46
CA PHE A 42 -2.01 -4.29 -3.91
C PHE A 42 -2.65 -4.39 -2.52
N LEU A 43 -2.23 -3.55 -1.56
CA LEU A 43 -2.74 -3.55 -0.20
C LEU A 43 -4.24 -3.26 -0.12
N GLY A 44 -4.74 -2.35 -0.96
CA GLY A 44 -6.16 -2.05 -1.03
C GLY A 44 -7.01 -3.24 -1.48
N LEU A 45 -6.49 -4.03 -2.42
CA LEU A 45 -7.18 -5.23 -2.92
C LEU A 45 -7.10 -6.40 -1.94
N THR A 46 -5.96 -6.59 -1.27
CA THR A 46 -5.73 -7.70 -0.33
C THR A 46 -6.37 -7.47 1.03
N SER A 47 -6.55 -6.21 1.45
CA SER A 47 -7.24 -5.83 2.69
C SER A 47 -8.76 -6.04 2.66
N GLY A 48 -9.34 -6.37 1.49
CA GLY A 48 -10.80 -6.56 1.35
C GLY A 48 -11.61 -5.26 1.44
N MET A 49 -10.95 -4.10 1.32
CA MET A 49 -11.62 -2.81 1.30
C MET A 49 -12.39 -2.61 -0.01
N PRO A 50 -13.56 -1.94 0.02
CA PRO A 50 -14.23 -1.49 -1.21
C PRO A 50 -13.28 -0.64 -2.05
N VAL A 51 -13.23 -0.88 -3.36
CA VAL A 51 -12.33 -0.18 -4.30
C VAL A 51 -12.44 1.36 -4.17
N GLU A 52 -13.65 1.86 -3.94
CA GLU A 52 -13.90 3.29 -3.73
C GLU A 52 -13.17 3.85 -2.49
N LYS A 53 -13.10 3.06 -1.40
CA LYS A 53 -12.34 3.43 -0.20
C LYS A 53 -10.83 3.36 -0.45
N VAL A 54 -10.36 2.36 -1.19
CA VAL A 54 -8.95 2.24 -1.58
C VAL A 54 -8.49 3.47 -2.35
N MET A 55 -9.27 3.88 -3.36
CA MET A 55 -8.97 5.06 -4.17
C MET A 55 -8.94 6.34 -3.33
N LYS A 56 -9.87 6.48 -2.38
CA LYS A 56 -9.90 7.63 -1.47
C LYS A 56 -8.69 7.65 -0.54
N SER A 57 -8.35 6.53 0.11
CA SER A 57 -7.16 6.42 0.96
C SER A 57 -5.86 6.65 0.18
N PHE A 58 -5.80 6.21 -1.08
CA PHE A 58 -4.67 6.50 -1.96
C PHE A 58 -4.56 7.99 -2.24
N GLN A 59 -5.65 8.67 -2.59
CA GLN A 59 -5.67 10.12 -2.84
C GLN A 59 -5.32 10.92 -1.59
N ASP A 60 -5.83 10.53 -0.42
CA ASP A 60 -5.53 11.21 0.83
C ASP A 60 -4.04 11.08 1.21
N GLY A 61 -3.48 9.88 1.09
CA GLY A 61 -2.05 9.65 1.36
C GLY A 61 -1.14 10.29 0.32
N PHE A 62 -1.34 9.94 -0.96
CA PHE A 62 -0.50 10.43 -2.06
C PHE A 62 -0.67 11.93 -2.29
N GLY A 63 -1.89 12.44 -2.27
CA GLY A 63 -2.21 13.86 -2.38
C GLY A 63 -1.69 14.67 -1.19
N GLY A 64 -1.70 14.10 0.03
CA GLY A 64 -1.06 14.70 1.19
C GLY A 64 0.46 14.84 1.02
N VAL A 65 1.13 13.82 0.48
CA VAL A 65 2.57 13.88 0.19
C VAL A 65 2.88 14.90 -0.90
N LEU A 66 2.10 14.93 -1.98
CA LEU A 66 2.27 15.94 -3.04
C LEU A 66 2.03 17.36 -2.54
N GLY A 67 1.04 17.58 -1.68
CA GLY A 67 0.76 18.88 -1.07
C GLY A 67 1.80 19.32 -0.03
N PHE A 68 2.62 18.39 0.47
CA PHE A 68 3.72 18.70 1.41
C PHE A 68 5.05 18.98 0.69
N VAL A 69 5.24 18.39 -0.50
CA VAL A 69 6.47 18.51 -1.29
C VAL A 69 6.35 19.61 -2.37
N GLY A 70 5.13 20.03 -2.73
CA GLY A 70 4.85 21.17 -3.61
C GLY A 70 4.65 22.48 -2.87
#